data_AF-A0A0P0V331-F1
#
_entry.id   AF-A0A0P0V331-F1
#
_cell.length_a   1.000
_cell.length_b   1.000
_cell.length_c   1.000
_cell.angle_alpha   90.00
_cell.angle_beta   90.00
_cell.angle_gamma   90.00
#
_symmetry.space_group_name_H-M   'P 1'
#
loop_
_entity.id
_entity.type
_entity.pdbx_description
1 polymer ?
#
loop_
_entity_poly.entity_id
_entity_poly.type
_entity_poly.pdbx_seq_one_letter_code
_entity_poly.pdbx_strand_id
1 'polypeptide(L)'
;LKAENVVLEAGGCVLRLAGLYKIDRGAHFFWLRKGTLDTRPDHIINQIHYEDAASLAIAIMKKGHRGRIFLGCDNKPLSRQEIMDSVNRSGKFDTKFQGFTGTDGPLGKKMENSRTRSEIGWEPKYPSFTEFLGLDS
;
A
#
# COMPACT_ATOMS: atom_id res chain seq x y z
N LEU A 1 9.60 -9.25 13.61
CA LEU A 1 11.08 -9.39 13.56
C LEU A 1 11.56 -10.83 13.76
N LYS A 2 11.10 -11.60 14.77
CA LYS A 2 11.54 -13.00 14.96
C LYS A 2 11.44 -13.88 13.69
N ALA A 3 10.31 -13.84 12.98
CA ALA A 3 10.14 -14.59 11.73
C ALA A 3 11.06 -14.10 10.60
N GLU A 4 11.28 -12.79 10.51
CA GLU A 4 12.20 -12.22 9.51
C GLU A 4 13.64 -12.70 9.77
N ASN A 5 14.09 -12.71 11.03
CA ASN A 5 15.43 -13.18 11.37
C ASN A 5 15.65 -14.64 10.95
N VAL A 6 14.68 -15.53 11.22
CA VAL A 6 14.77 -16.94 10.81
C VAL A 6 14.92 -17.06 9.29
N VAL A 7 14.15 -16.29 8.52
CA VAL A 7 14.24 -16.28 7.05
C VAL A 7 15.60 -15.77 6.58
N LEU A 8 16.10 -14.68 7.18
CA LEU A 8 17.36 -14.06 6.80
C LEU A 8 18.57 -14.93 7.16
N GLU A 9 18.56 -15.57 8.34
CA GLU A 9 19.60 -16.50 8.79
C GLU A 9 19.68 -17.75 7.90
N ALA A 10 18.54 -18.23 7.39
CA ALA A 10 18.49 -19.27 6.38
C ALA A 10 18.91 -18.79 4.96
N GLY A 11 19.27 -17.51 4.81
CA GLY A 11 19.65 -16.89 3.55
C GLY A 11 18.48 -16.53 2.63
N GLY A 12 17.24 -16.63 3.12
CA GLY A 12 16.05 -16.16 2.42
C GLY A 12 15.95 -14.63 2.36
N CYS A 13 14.97 -14.14 1.60
CA CYS A 13 14.66 -12.71 1.53
C CYS A 13 13.32 -12.41 2.21
N VAL A 14 13.20 -11.19 2.74
CA VAL A 14 11.98 -10.68 3.35
C VAL A 14 11.41 -9.58 2.46
N LEU A 15 10.13 -9.68 2.14
CA LEU A 15 9.36 -8.59 1.51
C LEU A 15 8.40 -7.99 2.54
N ARG A 16 8.68 -6.77 2.98
CA ARG A 16 7.78 -6.01 3.86
C ARG A 16 6.73 -5.31 3.01
N LEU A 17 5.53 -5.88 2.96
CA LEU A 17 4.43 -5.31 2.21
C LEU A 17 3.77 -4.17 2.98
N ALA A 18 3.46 -3.09 2.25
CA ALA A 18 2.56 -2.04 2.70
C ALA A 18 1.09 -2.54 2.70
N GLY A 19 0.14 -1.64 2.95
CA GLY A 19 -1.28 -1.98 2.97
C GLY A 19 -1.76 -2.51 1.62
N LEU A 20 -2.27 -3.73 1.58
CA LEU A 20 -2.75 -4.35 0.34
C LEU A 20 -4.10 -3.77 -0.08
N TYR A 21 -4.22 -3.42 -1.37
CA TYR A 21 -5.49 -2.98 -1.95
C TYR A 21 -5.79 -3.60 -3.31
N LYS A 22 -7.08 -3.71 -3.59
CA LYS A 22 -7.71 -3.95 -4.89
C LYS A 22 -9.14 -3.42 -4.81
N ILE A 23 -9.94 -3.56 -5.87
CA ILE A 23 -11.25 -2.89 -5.95
C ILE A 23 -12.18 -3.21 -4.75
N ASP A 24 -12.23 -4.47 -4.33
CA ASP A 24 -13.13 -5.03 -3.30
C ASP A 24 -12.44 -5.29 -1.96
N ARG A 25 -11.18 -4.85 -1.78
CA ARG A 25 -10.41 -5.11 -0.55
C ARG A 25 -9.35 -4.04 -0.33
N GLY A 26 -9.26 -3.54 0.90
CA GLY A 26 -8.28 -2.52 1.29
C GLY A 26 -8.87 -1.59 2.33
N ALA A 27 -8.09 -0.57 2.70
CA ALA A 27 -8.52 0.43 3.67
C ALA A 27 -9.79 1.16 3.19
N HIS A 28 -9.82 1.59 1.92
CA HIS A 28 -10.97 2.25 1.29
C HIS A 28 -12.25 1.41 1.39
N PHE A 29 -12.17 0.12 1.06
CA PHE A 29 -13.33 -0.77 1.08
C PHE A 29 -13.84 -1.00 2.51
N PHE A 30 -12.94 -1.10 3.49
CA PHE A 30 -13.32 -1.18 4.89
C PHE A 30 -14.02 0.09 5.37
N TRP A 31 -13.50 1.27 5.01
CA TRP A 31 -14.06 2.57 5.40
C TRP A 31 -15.44 2.80 4.78
N LEU A 32 -15.62 2.50 3.50
CA LEU A 32 -16.91 2.54 2.82
C LEU A 32 -17.99 1.75 3.59
N ARG A 33 -17.65 0.55 4.07
CA ARG A 33 -18.58 -0.28 4.84
C ARG A 33 -18.87 0.22 6.26
N LYS A 34 -17.99 1.05 6.83
CA LYS A 34 -18.15 1.59 8.18
C LYS A 34 -18.98 2.87 8.22
N GLY A 35 -18.98 3.65 7.15
CA GLY A 35 -19.68 4.95 7.10
C GLY A 35 -18.91 6.05 7.81
N THR A 36 -18.76 5.98 9.14
CA THR A 36 -18.01 6.95 9.94
C THR A 36 -16.91 6.27 10.76
N LEU A 37 -15.76 6.94 10.94
CA LEU A 37 -14.69 6.47 11.82
C LEU A 37 -14.07 7.58 12.67
N ASP A 38 -13.96 7.31 13.97
CA ASP A 38 -13.31 8.19 14.93
C ASP A 38 -11.78 8.05 14.91
N THR A 39 -11.18 8.48 13.80
CA THR A 39 -9.74 8.48 13.58
C THR A 39 -9.34 9.70 12.79
N ARG A 40 -8.12 10.22 12.96
CA ARG A 40 -7.65 11.39 12.21
C ARG A 40 -7.58 11.18 10.68
N PRO A 41 -8.01 12.16 9.87
CA PRO A 41 -8.04 12.06 8.39
C PRO A 41 -6.65 12.09 7.73
N ASP A 42 -5.67 12.73 8.35
CA ASP A 42 -4.36 13.07 7.81
C ASP A 42 -3.25 12.03 8.11
N HIS A 43 -3.61 10.88 8.68
CA HIS A 43 -2.66 9.77 8.84
C HIS A 43 -2.26 9.19 7.49
N ILE A 44 -0.96 9.14 7.23
CA ILE A 44 -0.38 8.62 5.98
C ILE A 44 -0.44 7.10 5.93
N ILE A 45 -1.03 6.59 4.86
CA ILE A 45 -1.11 5.19 4.49
C ILE A 45 -0.19 4.93 3.30
N ASN A 46 0.61 3.88 3.41
CA ASN A 46 1.38 3.34 2.30
C ASN A 46 0.66 2.10 1.83
N GLN A 47 0.54 1.94 0.52
CA GLN A 47 -0.26 0.87 -0.07
C GLN A 47 0.48 0.19 -1.20
N ILE A 48 0.02 -0.98 -1.62
CA ILE A 48 0.46 -1.66 -2.84
C ILE A 48 -0.70 -2.51 -3.38
N HIS A 49 -0.88 -2.50 -4.69
CA HIS A 49 -1.92 -3.31 -5.31
C HIS A 49 -1.59 -4.81 -5.15
N TYR A 50 -2.61 -5.66 -5.02
CA TYR A 50 -2.43 -7.11 -4.87
C TYR A 50 -1.59 -7.73 -6.00
N GLU A 51 -1.81 -7.31 -7.24
CA GLU A 51 -1.03 -7.80 -8.40
C GLU A 51 0.44 -7.34 -8.33
N ASP A 52 0.70 -6.15 -7.80
CA ASP A 52 2.05 -5.61 -7.69
C ASP A 52 2.82 -6.25 -6.54
N ALA A 53 2.15 -6.56 -5.43
CA ALA A 53 2.74 -7.36 -4.36
C ALA A 53 3.16 -8.75 -4.86
N ALA A 54 2.31 -9.40 -5.65
CA ALA A 54 2.60 -10.72 -6.23
C ALA A 54 3.74 -10.66 -7.27
N SER A 55 3.68 -9.69 -8.20
CA SER A 55 4.69 -9.56 -9.24
C SER A 55 6.06 -9.18 -8.67
N LEU A 56 6.11 -8.34 -7.64
CA LEU A 56 7.34 -7.99 -6.93
C LEU A 56 7.94 -9.20 -6.21
N ALA A 57 7.12 -10.02 -5.53
CA ALA A 57 7.61 -11.24 -4.88
C ALA A 57 8.24 -12.21 -5.90
N ILE A 58 7.61 -12.39 -7.07
CA ILE A 58 8.17 -13.20 -8.16
C ILE A 58 9.48 -12.60 -8.68
N ALA A 59 9.53 -11.28 -8.86
CA ALA A 59 10.74 -10.60 -9.35
C ALA A 59 11.91 -10.76 -8.37
N ILE A 60 11.66 -10.64 -7.05
CA ILE A 60 12.67 -10.88 -6.01
C ILE A 60 13.19 -12.32 -6.07
N MET A 61 12.30 -13.31 -6.18
CA MET A 61 12.70 -14.72 -6.29
C MET A 61 13.58 -14.99 -7.52
N LYS A 62 13.26 -14.37 -8.66
CA LYS A 62 14.04 -14.52 -9.90
C LYS A 62 15.43 -13.88 -9.84
N LYS A 63 15.64 -12.85 -9.00
CA LYS A 63 16.95 -12.20 -8.83
C LYS A 63 17.95 -13.02 -8.03
N GLY A 64 17.49 -13.98 -7.22
CA GLY A 64 18.38 -14.85 -6.45
C GLY A 64 19.17 -14.14 -5.35
N HIS A 65 18.72 -12.98 -4.87
CA HIS A 65 19.31 -12.33 -3.71
C HIS A 65 19.19 -13.22 -2.46
N ARG A 66 20.16 -13.12 -1.55
CA ARG A 66 20.19 -13.85 -0.27
C ARG A 66 20.28 -12.89 0.90
N GLY A 67 19.51 -13.15 1.96
CA GLY A 67 19.56 -12.37 3.20
C GLY A 67 19.18 -10.90 3.03
N ARG A 68 18.28 -10.58 2.09
CA ARG A 68 17.89 -9.19 1.77
C ARG A 68 16.48 -8.88 2.25
N ILE A 69 16.28 -7.63 2.66
CA ILE A 69 14.97 -7.07 3.00
C ILE A 69 14.60 -6.08 1.90
N PHE A 70 13.38 -6.22 1.37
CA PHE A 70 12.77 -5.34 0.40
C PHE A 70 11.51 -4.71 0.97
N LEU A 71 11.22 -3.48 0.54
CA LEU A 71 9.96 -2.80 0.85
C LEU A 71 9.05 -2.84 -0.37
N GLY A 72 7.81 -3.30 -0.18
CA GLY A 72 6.79 -3.37 -1.22
C GLY A 72 5.69 -2.36 -0.96
N CYS A 73 5.82 -1.18 -1.55
CA CYS A 73 4.79 -0.14 -1.62
C CYS A 73 4.67 0.37 -3.06
N ASP A 74 3.58 1.05 -3.37
CA ASP A 74 3.43 1.87 -4.57
C ASP A 74 4.26 3.17 -4.43
N ASN A 75 4.12 4.07 -5.41
CA ASN A 75 4.94 5.28 -5.50
C ASN A 75 4.32 6.49 -4.77
N LYS A 76 3.10 6.40 -4.24
CA LYS A 76 2.34 7.56 -3.75
C LYS A 76 1.66 7.27 -2.41
N PRO A 77 2.34 7.54 -1.28
CA PRO A 77 1.71 7.55 0.03
C PRO A 77 0.57 8.59 0.05
N LEU A 78 -0.57 8.22 0.60
CA LEU A 78 -1.76 9.07 0.70
C LEU A 78 -2.26 9.08 2.14
N SER A 79 -2.80 10.21 2.58
CA SER A 79 -3.59 10.28 3.81
C SER A 79 -4.90 9.48 3.67
N ARG A 80 -5.55 9.19 4.81
CA ARG A 80 -6.87 8.54 4.79
C ARG A 80 -7.89 9.36 4.01
N GLN A 81 -7.85 10.68 4.18
CA GLN A 81 -8.74 11.60 3.47
C GLN A 81 -8.49 11.56 1.97
N GLU A 82 -7.23 11.68 1.51
CA GLU A 82 -6.92 11.64 0.07
C GLU A 82 -7.34 10.32 -0.59
N ILE A 83 -7.25 9.19 0.13
CA ILE A 83 -7.76 7.91 -0.36
C ILE A 83 -9.28 7.98 -0.58
N MET A 84 -10.03 8.50 0.40
CA MET A 84 -11.49 8.57 0.29
C MET A 84 -11.98 9.65 -0.69
N ASP A 85 -11.23 10.73 -0.85
CA ASP A 85 -11.47 11.72 -1.90
C ASP A 85 -11.27 11.09 -3.29
N SER A 86 -10.23 10.26 -3.45
CA SER A 86 -9.99 9.52 -4.69
C SER A 86 -11.10 8.50 -4.97
N VAL A 87 -11.56 7.78 -3.94
CA VAL A 87 -12.72 6.87 -4.04
C VAL A 87 -13.95 7.63 -4.54
N ASN A 88 -14.29 8.75 -3.91
CA ASN A 88 -15.46 9.55 -4.26
C ASN A 88 -15.35 10.13 -5.68
N ARG A 89 -14.17 10.64 -6.07
CA ARG A 89 -13.90 11.18 -7.40
C ARG A 89 -13.95 10.12 -8.50
N SER A 90 -13.60 8.87 -8.19
CA SER A 90 -13.53 7.79 -9.18
C SER A 90 -14.88 7.37 -9.74
N GLY A 91 -15.98 7.58 -9.00
CA GLY A 91 -17.31 7.09 -9.38
C GLY A 91 -17.43 5.55 -9.41
N LYS A 92 -16.42 4.81 -8.93
CA LYS A 92 -16.37 3.33 -9.00
C LYS A 92 -17.11 2.62 -7.86
N PHE A 93 -17.69 3.37 -6.92
CA PHE A 93 -18.30 2.83 -5.70
C PHE A 93 -19.66 3.46 -5.44
N ASP A 94 -20.68 2.62 -5.21
CA ASP A 94 -22.06 3.08 -4.97
C ASP A 94 -22.26 3.62 -3.54
N THR A 95 -21.44 3.16 -2.60
CA THR A 95 -21.53 3.59 -1.20
C THR A 95 -20.72 4.86 -0.99
N LYS A 96 -21.26 5.78 -0.17
CA LYS A 96 -20.55 6.98 0.26
C LYS A 96 -20.07 6.85 1.70
N PHE A 97 -18.79 7.11 1.91
CA PHE A 97 -18.22 7.27 3.24
C PHE A 97 -18.63 8.63 3.82
N GLN A 98 -19.06 8.64 5.08
CA GLN A 98 -19.59 9.80 5.77
C GLN A 98 -18.48 10.70 6.33
N GLY A 99 -17.35 10.11 6.75
CA GLY A 99 -16.17 10.89 7.12
C GLY A 99 -15.37 10.33 8.29
N PHE A 100 -14.22 10.97 8.50
CA PHE A 100 -13.36 10.82 9.66
C PHE A 100 -13.71 11.89 10.70
N THR A 101 -13.90 11.52 11.96
CA THR A 101 -14.33 12.46 13.02
C THR A 101 -13.27 12.74 14.09
N GLY A 102 -12.20 11.96 14.12
CA GLY A 102 -11.16 12.10 15.15
C GLY A 102 -10.06 13.09 14.77
N THR A 103 -9.27 13.52 15.74
CA THR A 103 -8.10 14.40 15.55
C THR A 103 -6.79 13.81 16.09
N ASP A 104 -6.89 12.81 16.95
CA ASP A 104 -5.77 12.31 17.73
C ASP A 104 -5.07 11.11 17.06
N GLY A 105 -3.86 10.82 17.55
CA GLY A 105 -3.04 9.69 17.12
C GLY A 105 -1.90 10.07 16.16
N PRO A 106 -1.07 9.08 15.76
CA PRO A 106 0.13 9.34 14.97
C PRO A 106 -0.20 9.73 13.53
N LEU A 107 0.69 10.49 12.89
CA LEU A 107 0.60 10.86 11.47
C LEU A 107 1.04 9.74 10.50
N GLY A 108 1.61 8.65 11.03
CA GLY A 108 2.18 7.59 10.21
C GLY A 108 3.56 7.95 9.66
N LYS A 109 3.94 7.30 8.57
CA LYS A 109 5.23 7.48 7.90
C LYS A 109 5.07 7.35 6.39
N LYS A 110 5.97 7.92 5.62
CA LYS A 110 6.05 7.72 4.18
C LYS A 110 7.07 6.63 3.86
N MET A 111 6.71 5.74 2.96
CA MET A 111 7.57 4.69 2.41
C MET A 111 7.90 5.02 0.96
N GLU A 112 9.10 4.64 0.55
CA GLU A 112 9.53 4.69 -0.85
C GLU A 112 10.03 3.32 -1.30
N ASN A 113 9.89 3.03 -2.59
CA ASN A 113 10.30 1.77 -3.19
C ASN A 113 11.47 1.94 -4.18
N SER A 114 12.08 3.13 -4.26
CA SER A 114 13.14 3.48 -5.23
C SER A 114 14.29 2.47 -5.21
N ARG A 115 14.76 2.10 -4.02
CA ARG A 115 15.78 1.07 -3.81
C ARG A 115 15.31 -0.33 -4.20
N THR A 116 14.10 -0.73 -3.83
CA THR A 116 13.56 -2.05 -4.22
C THR A 116 13.49 -2.14 -5.75
N ARG A 117 12.95 -1.11 -6.40
CA ARG A 117 12.81 -1.05 -7.86
C ARG A 117 14.15 -1.11 -8.56
N SER A 118 15.16 -0.35 -8.11
CA SER A 118 16.49 -0.34 -8.74
C SER A 118 17.23 -1.67 -8.57
N GLU A 119 17.18 -2.28 -7.38
CA GLU A 119 17.84 -3.57 -7.12
C GLU A 119 17.17 -4.72 -7.89
N ILE A 120 15.84 -4.70 -7.97
CA ILE A 120 15.06 -5.77 -8.59
C ILE A 120 14.84 -5.55 -10.10
N GLY A 121 14.99 -4.33 -10.61
CA GLY A 121 14.58 -3.98 -11.96
C GLY A 121 13.08 -4.20 -12.18
N TRP A 122 12.27 -3.81 -11.20
CA TRP A 122 10.82 -3.99 -11.18
C TRP A 122 10.11 -2.64 -11.18
N GLU A 123 8.94 -2.58 -11.81
CA GLU A 123 8.03 -1.43 -11.81
C GLU A 123 6.60 -1.89 -11.51
N PRO A 124 5.83 -1.16 -10.70
CA PRO A 124 4.43 -1.48 -10.44
C PRO A 124 3.58 -1.28 -11.70
N LYS A 125 2.64 -2.19 -11.93
CA LYS A 125 1.56 -2.01 -12.91
C LYS A 125 0.60 -0.90 -12.47
N TYR A 126 0.42 -0.72 -11.17
CA TYR A 126 -0.39 0.35 -10.58
C TYR A 126 0.52 1.27 -9.74
N PRO A 127 1.09 2.33 -10.34
CA PRO A 127 2.08 3.17 -9.67
C PRO A 127 1.51 3.93 -8.46
N SER A 128 0.19 4.14 -8.40
CA SER A 128 -0.49 4.74 -7.27
C SER A 128 -1.94 4.25 -7.15
N PHE A 129 -2.52 4.38 -5.94
CA PHE A 129 -3.94 4.13 -5.71
C PHE A 129 -4.85 4.98 -6.61
N THR A 130 -4.47 6.24 -6.88
CA THR A 130 -5.20 7.15 -7.78
C THR A 130 -5.22 6.63 -9.22
N GLU A 131 -4.07 6.19 -9.75
CA GLU A 131 -3.96 5.64 -11.10
C GLU A 131 -4.72 4.32 -11.24
N PHE A 132 -4.69 3.48 -10.19
CA PHE A 132 -5.53 2.27 -10.15
C PHE A 132 -7.03 2.60 -10.28
N LEU A 133 -7.48 3.69 -9.67
CA LEU A 133 -8.85 4.17 -9.81
C LEU A 133 -9.11 4.87 -11.15
N GLY A 134 -8.12 5.06 -12.00
CA GLY A 134 -8.25 5.76 -13.28
C GLY A 134 -8.32 7.28 -13.14
N LEU A 135 -7.74 7.83 -12.07
CA LEU A 135 -7.61 9.26 -11.86
C LEU A 135 -6.20 9.70 -12.27
N ASP A 136 -6.10 10.86 -12.93
CA ASP A 136 -4.82 11.47 -13.25
C ASP A 136 -4.05 11.82 -11.96
N SER A 137 -2.73 11.60 -12.01
CA SER A 137 -1.80 11.69 -10.87
C SER A 137 -1.57 13.11 -10.37
#